data_AF-A0A3B8ZIP4-F1
#
_entry.id   AF-A0A3B8ZIP4-F1
#
_cell.length_a   1.000
_cell.length_b   1.000
_cell.length_c   1.000
_cell.angle_alpha   90.00
_cell.angle_beta   90.00
_cell.angle_gamma   90.00
#
_symmetry.space_group_name_H-M   'P 1'
#
loop_
_entity.id
_entity.type
_entity.pdbx_description
1 polymer ?
#
loop_
_entity_poly.entity_id
_entity_poly.type
_entity_poly.pdbx_seq_one_letter_code
_entity_poly.pdbx_strand_id
1 'polypeptide(L)'
;MADHKLVLVSTYFSEAEAEIARGWLAEHDIGSYVEGASAATALSYVGGSIASAKLLVRADAAQAAIEILSQFESTASIDHPWYCGECKEFNEGSFDICWKCNRPHEEVAQSAPAPTLISAHTPSIHQAASSSEPPAFDQSNDPYRVPRAQGTTTASEDAYPLE
;
A
#
# COMPACT_ATOMS: atom_id res chain seq x y z
N MET A 1 0.87 20.83 -36.28
CA MET A 1 1.43 19.69 -35.52
C MET A 1 0.79 19.75 -34.16
N ALA A 2 -0.11 18.81 -33.84
CA ALA A 2 -0.81 18.84 -32.56
C ALA A 2 0.23 18.62 -31.44
N ASP A 3 0.20 19.47 -30.42
CA ASP A 3 1.06 19.35 -29.26
C ASP A 3 0.67 18.07 -28.51
N HIS A 4 1.55 17.07 -28.51
CA HIS A 4 1.36 15.77 -27.84
C HIS A 4 1.78 15.83 -26.36
N LYS A 5 1.69 17.01 -25.75
CA LYS A 5 2.04 17.22 -24.35
C LYS A 5 1.11 16.44 -23.44
N LEU A 6 1.70 15.53 -22.65
CA LEU A 6 1.02 14.87 -21.54
C LEU A 6 1.12 15.73 -20.28
N VAL A 7 0.05 15.76 -19.51
CA VAL A 7 -0.05 16.46 -18.22
C VAL A 7 -0.59 15.50 -17.17
N LEU A 8 -0.05 15.62 -15.96
CA LEU A 8 -0.51 14.88 -14.79
C LEU A 8 -1.90 15.40 -14.38
N VAL A 9 -2.86 14.49 -14.18
CA VAL A 9 -4.21 14.83 -13.70
C VAL A 9 -4.54 14.23 -12.34
N SER A 10 -3.94 13.08 -11.97
CA SER A 10 -4.11 12.49 -10.65
C SER A 10 -2.92 11.59 -10.26
N THR A 11 -2.79 11.33 -8.96
CA THR A 11 -1.81 10.41 -8.37
C THR A 11 -2.49 9.42 -7.44
N TYR A 12 -2.14 8.15 -7.56
CA TYR A 12 -2.71 7.05 -6.79
C TYR A 12 -1.65 6.36 -5.95
N PHE A 13 -2.07 5.72 -4.87
CA PHE A 13 -1.15 5.00 -3.97
C PHE A 13 -0.78 3.62 -4.51
N SER A 14 -1.58 3.06 -5.41
CA SER A 14 -1.31 1.80 -6.08
C SER A 14 -1.48 1.88 -7.60
N GLU A 15 -0.79 0.99 -8.30
CA GLU A 15 -0.98 0.77 -9.74
C GLU A 15 -2.41 0.34 -10.06
N ALA A 16 -3.01 -0.52 -9.24
CA ALA A 16 -4.36 -1.02 -9.45
C ALA A 16 -5.40 0.11 -9.48
N GLU A 17 -5.33 1.06 -8.55
CA GLU A 17 -6.23 2.22 -8.53
C GLU A 17 -6.04 3.10 -9.77
N ALA A 18 -4.78 3.35 -10.18
CA ALA A 18 -4.50 4.13 -11.38
C ALA A 18 -5.01 3.46 -12.66
N GLU A 19 -4.92 2.13 -12.75
CA GLU A 19 -5.43 1.34 -13.87
C GLU A 19 -6.97 1.37 -13.94
N ILE A 20 -7.64 1.31 -12.79
CA ILE A 20 -9.11 1.46 -12.72
C ILE A 20 -9.51 2.86 -13.21
N ALA A 21 -8.85 3.91 -12.71
CA ALA A 21 -9.11 5.28 -13.13
C ALA A 21 -8.83 5.51 -14.63
N ARG A 22 -7.77 4.88 -15.18
CA ARG A 22 -7.52 4.87 -16.62
C ARG A 22 -8.64 4.19 -17.40
N GLY A 23 -9.13 3.04 -16.91
CA GLY A 23 -10.27 2.34 -17.51
C GLY A 23 -11.50 3.24 -17.59
N TRP A 24 -11.80 3.94 -16.50
CA TRP A 24 -12.89 4.92 -16.44
C TRP A 24 -12.71 6.04 -17.48
N LEU A 25 -11.53 6.63 -17.61
CA LEU A 25 -11.28 7.63 -18.65
C LEU A 25 -11.43 7.08 -20.07
N ALA A 26 -11.05 5.83 -20.29
CA ALA A 26 -11.18 5.17 -21.59
C ALA A 26 -12.66 4.94 -21.98
N GLU A 27 -13.55 4.66 -21.03
CA GLU A 27 -15.00 4.58 -21.28
C GLU A 27 -15.59 5.92 -21.76
N HIS A 28 -14.94 7.04 -21.43
CA HIS A 28 -15.30 8.39 -21.85
C HIS A 28 -14.44 8.90 -23.03
N ASP A 29 -13.81 8.01 -23.80
CA ASP A 29 -12.97 8.32 -24.96
C ASP A 29 -11.75 9.21 -24.66
N ILE A 30 -11.27 9.23 -23.40
CA ILE A 30 -10.07 9.95 -22.99
C ILE A 30 -8.88 9.00 -22.89
N GLY A 31 -7.99 9.08 -23.88
CA GLY A 31 -6.71 8.36 -23.85
C GLY A 31 -5.81 8.87 -22.72
N SER A 32 -5.31 7.94 -21.89
CA SER A 32 -4.46 8.22 -20.74
C SER A 32 -3.28 7.25 -20.63
N TYR A 33 -2.28 7.64 -19.85
CA TYR A 33 -1.06 6.87 -19.59
C TYR A 33 -0.78 6.81 -18.09
N VAL A 34 -0.43 5.63 -17.59
CA VAL A 34 -0.04 5.42 -16.19
C VAL A 34 1.48 5.30 -16.10
N GLU A 35 2.10 6.18 -15.32
CA GLU A 35 3.55 6.19 -15.06
C GLU A 35 3.83 5.75 -13.61
N GLY A 36 4.90 4.99 -13.38
CA GLY A 36 5.35 4.59 -12.03
C GLY A 36 4.78 3.27 -11.50
N ALA A 37 3.80 2.69 -12.20
CA ALA A 37 3.19 1.39 -11.95
C ALA A 37 4.19 0.26 -11.60
N SER A 38 5.18 0.01 -12.46
CA SER A 38 6.11 -1.12 -12.28
C SER A 38 7.17 -0.96 -11.16
N ALA A 39 7.40 0.26 -10.66
CA ALA A 39 8.47 0.53 -9.71
C ALA A 39 8.16 0.01 -8.30
N ALA A 40 6.88 0.06 -7.88
CA ALA A 40 6.42 -0.44 -6.59
C ALA A 40 6.62 -1.97 -6.48
N THR A 41 6.21 -2.70 -7.53
CA THR A 41 6.30 -4.16 -7.59
C THR A 41 7.75 -4.64 -7.63
N ALA A 42 8.61 -3.97 -8.41
CA ALA A 42 10.03 -4.31 -8.53
C ALA A 42 10.83 -4.07 -7.24
N LEU A 43 10.39 -3.16 -6.37
CA LEU A 43 11.09 -2.75 -5.14
C LEU A 43 10.41 -3.27 -3.85
N SER A 44 9.57 -4.30 -3.96
CA SER A 44 8.83 -4.89 -2.83
C SER A 44 9.67 -5.26 -1.60
N TYR A 45 10.97 -5.54 -1.79
CA TYR A 45 11.92 -5.89 -0.72
C TYR A 45 12.46 -4.70 0.09
N VAL A 46 12.26 -3.45 -0.37
CA VAL A 46 12.87 -2.26 0.24
C VAL A 46 11.99 -1.65 1.35
N GLY A 47 10.80 -2.23 1.60
CA GLY A 47 9.79 -1.63 2.46
C GLY A 47 9.09 -0.47 1.74
N GLY A 48 7.75 -0.41 1.87
CA GLY A 48 6.82 0.35 1.02
C GLY A 48 6.96 1.87 1.01
N SER A 49 8.10 2.39 0.59
CA SER A 49 8.27 3.82 0.32
C SER A 49 7.65 4.17 -1.04
N ILE A 50 6.32 4.30 -1.02
CA ILE A 50 5.49 5.28 -1.75
C ILE A 50 5.87 5.54 -3.23
N ALA A 51 5.92 4.50 -4.05
CA ALA A 51 5.83 4.72 -5.49
C ALA A 51 4.37 4.99 -5.85
N SER A 52 3.98 6.27 -5.87
CA SER A 52 2.66 6.69 -6.34
C SER A 52 2.57 6.53 -7.86
N ALA A 53 1.53 5.86 -8.33
CA ALA A 53 1.22 5.77 -9.75
C ALA A 53 0.64 7.12 -10.22
N LYS A 54 1.14 7.63 -11.34
CA LYS A 54 0.73 8.90 -11.93
C LYS A 54 -0.17 8.65 -13.13
N LEU A 55 -1.31 9.32 -13.19
CA LEU A 55 -2.21 9.27 -14.34
C LEU A 55 -2.04 10.54 -15.18
N LEU A 56 -1.61 10.37 -16.42
CA LEU A 56 -1.35 11.44 -17.37
C LEU A 56 -2.32 11.39 -18.55
N VAL A 57 -2.73 12.54 -19.04
CA VAL A 57 -3.58 12.69 -20.25
C VAL A 57 -3.03 13.76 -21.17
N ARG A 58 -3.54 13.85 -22.40
CA ARG A 58 -3.20 14.96 -23.29
C ARG A 58 -3.68 16.29 -22.71
N ALA A 59 -2.88 17.35 -22.88
CA ALA A 59 -3.15 18.67 -22.32
C ALA A 59 -4.52 19.27 -22.71
N ASP A 60 -5.02 18.97 -23.91
CA ASP A 60 -6.32 19.43 -24.39
C ASP A 60 -7.51 18.67 -23.76
N ALA A 61 -7.28 17.46 -23.25
CA ALA A 61 -8.29 16.65 -22.55
C ALA A 61 -8.20 16.77 -21.02
N ALA A 62 -7.23 17.52 -20.49
CA ALA A 62 -6.95 17.57 -19.05
C ALA A 62 -8.14 18.02 -18.21
N GLN A 63 -8.83 19.08 -18.63
CA GLN A 63 -9.97 19.60 -17.87
C GLN A 63 -11.14 18.61 -17.85
N ALA A 64 -11.46 18.01 -19.01
CA ALA A 64 -12.50 17.00 -19.10
C ALA A 64 -12.15 15.75 -18.27
N ALA A 65 -10.89 15.33 -18.30
CA ALA A 65 -10.42 14.20 -17.51
C ALA A 65 -10.60 14.44 -16.00
N ILE A 66 -10.23 15.62 -15.50
CA ILE A 66 -10.39 15.98 -14.08
C ILE A 66 -11.87 15.95 -13.68
N GLU A 67 -12.77 16.48 -14.52
CA GLU A 67 -14.20 16.47 -14.25
C GLU A 67 -14.77 15.05 -14.19
N ILE A 68 -14.43 14.21 -15.16
CA ILE A 68 -14.86 12.80 -15.21
C ILE A 68 -14.31 12.00 -14.01
N LEU A 69 -13.05 12.22 -13.62
CA LEU A 69 -12.45 11.57 -12.45
C LEU A 69 -13.13 12.00 -11.14
N SER A 70 -13.54 13.26 -11.02
CA SER A 70 -14.28 13.70 -9.83
C SER A 70 -15.63 12.99 -9.67
N GLN A 71 -16.31 12.70 -10.79
CA GLN A 71 -17.54 11.92 -10.79
C GLN A 71 -17.29 10.45 -10.44
N PHE A 72 -16.19 9.89 -10.93
CA PHE A 72 -15.74 8.54 -10.57
C PHE A 72 -15.55 8.40 -9.06
N GLU A 73 -14.78 9.31 -8.44
CA GLU A 73 -14.50 9.29 -7.00
C GLU A 73 -15.78 9.40 -6.16
N SER A 74 -16.74 10.24 -6.60
CA SER A 74 -18.04 10.37 -5.94
C SER A 74 -18.95 9.13 -6.06
N THR A 75 -18.82 8.37 -7.15
CA THR A 75 -19.67 7.20 -7.43
C THR A 75 -19.05 5.91 -6.87
N ALA A 76 -17.72 5.83 -6.90
CA ALA A 76 -16.99 4.64 -6.50
C ALA A 76 -16.86 4.49 -4.98
N SER A 77 -17.31 5.47 -4.17
CA SER A 77 -17.13 5.46 -2.70
C SER A 77 -15.71 5.00 -2.35
N ILE A 78 -14.72 5.57 -3.05
CA ILE A 78 -13.33 5.33 -2.69
C ILE A 78 -13.16 6.10 -1.40
N ASP A 79 -13.30 5.36 -0.33
CA ASP A 79 -13.12 5.79 1.04
C ASP A 79 -11.67 6.26 1.22
N HIS A 80 -11.44 7.55 0.98
CA HIS A 80 -10.13 8.16 1.10
C HIS A 80 -9.71 8.20 2.57
N PRO A 81 -8.47 7.82 2.90
CA PRO A 81 -7.98 7.94 4.26
C PRO A 81 -8.07 9.40 4.74
N TRP A 82 -8.52 9.59 5.98
CA TRP A 82 -8.78 10.89 6.55
C TRP A 82 -7.96 11.12 7.82
N TYR A 83 -7.58 12.37 8.05
CA TYR A 83 -6.73 12.75 9.17
C TYR A 83 -7.55 13.33 10.33
N CYS A 84 -7.40 12.74 11.51
CA CYS A 84 -8.05 13.23 12.72
C CYS A 84 -7.29 14.42 13.30
N GLY A 85 -7.94 15.59 13.31
CA GLY A 85 -7.40 16.83 13.86
C GLY A 85 -7.11 16.79 15.36
N GLU A 86 -7.83 15.96 16.13
CA GLU A 86 -7.68 15.84 17.58
C GLU A 86 -6.52 14.90 17.96
N CYS A 87 -6.47 13.72 17.36
CA CYS A 87 -5.45 12.70 17.67
C CYS A 87 -4.19 12.84 16.85
N LYS A 88 -4.23 13.59 15.75
CA LYS A 88 -3.15 13.70 14.76
C LYS A 88 -2.78 12.35 14.11
N GLU A 89 -3.77 11.48 13.96
CA GLU A 89 -3.64 10.13 13.37
C GLU A 89 -4.37 10.05 12.03
N PHE A 90 -3.89 9.16 11.14
CA PHE A 90 -4.61 8.79 9.93
C PHE A 90 -5.59 7.64 10.20
N ASN A 91 -6.77 7.74 9.61
CA ASN A 91 -7.80 6.70 9.56
C ASN A 91 -7.95 6.24 8.12
N GLU A 92 -8.26 4.96 7.92
CA GLU A 92 -8.71 4.48 6.60
C GLU A 92 -10.07 5.09 6.29
N GLY A 93 -10.39 5.31 5.02
CA GLY A 93 -11.61 6.04 4.70
C GLY A 93 -12.90 5.31 5.02
N SER A 94 -12.83 3.98 5.20
CA SER A 94 -13.99 3.13 5.51
C SER A 94 -14.48 3.31 6.95
N PHE A 95 -13.75 4.08 7.77
CA PHE A 95 -14.13 4.40 9.13
C PHE A 95 -14.90 5.72 9.20
N ASP A 96 -16.14 5.65 9.70
CA ASP A 96 -16.94 6.82 10.06
C ASP A 96 -16.48 7.52 11.35
N ILE A 97 -15.57 6.89 12.12
CA ILE A 97 -15.09 7.35 13.42
C ILE A 97 -13.56 7.21 13.53
N CYS A 98 -12.93 8.07 14.32
CA CYS A 98 -11.49 7.96 14.53
C CYS A 98 -11.15 6.70 15.33
N TRP A 99 -10.22 5.85 14.85
CA TRP A 99 -9.81 4.63 15.55
C TRP A 99 -9.19 4.90 16.94
N LYS A 100 -8.66 6.13 17.15
CA LYS A 100 -7.97 6.51 18.38
C LYS A 100 -8.87 7.19 19.42
N CYS A 101 -9.62 8.22 19.05
CA CYS A 101 -10.51 8.95 19.98
C CYS A 101 -11.99 8.61 19.83
N ASN A 102 -12.37 7.78 18.86
CA ASN A 102 -13.73 7.33 18.63
C ASN A 102 -14.74 8.46 18.31
N ARG A 103 -14.25 9.65 17.93
CA ARG A 103 -15.07 10.79 17.49
C ARG A 103 -15.46 10.64 16.02
N PRO A 104 -16.65 11.11 15.62
CA PRO A 104 -17.13 10.98 14.26
C PRO A 104 -16.31 11.82 13.28
N HIS A 105 -16.11 11.29 12.08
CA HIS A 105 -15.35 11.90 10.99
C HIS A 105 -15.76 13.36 10.76
N GLU A 106 -17.06 13.64 10.69
CA GLU A 106 -17.62 14.98 10.47
C GLU A 106 -17.20 16.04 11.51
N GLU A 107 -16.85 15.63 12.74
CA GLU A 107 -16.41 16.56 13.79
C GLU A 107 -14.89 16.81 13.78
N VAL A 108 -14.10 15.84 13.32
CA VAL A 108 -12.64 15.82 13.54
C VAL A 108 -11.80 15.74 12.28
N ALA A 109 -12.40 15.53 11.10
CA ALA A 109 -11.67 15.49 9.84
C ALA A 109 -10.96 16.82 9.55
N GLN A 110 -9.67 16.75 9.27
CA GLN A 110 -8.89 17.91 8.84
C GLN A 110 -7.98 17.49 7.68
N SER A 111 -7.58 18.45 6.85
CA SER A 111 -6.51 18.22 5.89
C SER A 111 -5.26 17.81 6.64
N ALA A 112 -4.65 16.68 6.24
CA ALA A 112 -3.38 16.27 6.80
C ALA A 112 -2.36 17.41 6.64
N PRO A 113 -1.56 17.72 7.67
CA PRO A 113 -0.47 18.67 7.51
C PRO A 113 0.44 18.17 6.38
N ALA A 114 0.85 19.07 5.49
CA ALA A 114 1.81 18.73 4.44
C ALA A 114 3.00 18.01 5.07
N PRO A 115 3.50 16.90 4.48
CA PRO A 115 4.64 16.20 5.04
C PRO A 115 5.80 17.19 5.13
N THR A 116 6.08 17.66 6.34
CA THR A 116 7.26 18.45 6.62
C THR A 116 8.40 17.51 6.32
N LEU A 117 9.15 17.76 5.23
CA LEU A 117 10.35 17.00 4.91
C LEU A 117 11.23 17.02 6.15
N ILE A 118 11.22 15.91 6.89
CA ILE A 118 12.09 15.74 8.03
C ILE A 118 13.49 15.70 7.42
N SER A 119 14.29 16.75 7.63
CA SER A 119 15.71 16.72 7.29
C SER A 119 16.25 15.39 7.81
N ALA A 120 16.85 14.63 6.88
CA ALA A 120 17.44 13.34 7.15
C ALA A 120 18.46 13.50 8.28
N HIS A 121 18.01 13.33 9.52
CA HIS A 121 18.88 13.06 10.63
C HIS A 121 19.26 11.60 10.42
N THR A 122 20.41 11.40 9.78
CA THR A 122 21.04 10.10 9.70
C THR A 122 21.09 9.55 11.13
N PRO A 123 20.35 8.50 11.48
CA PRO A 123 20.52 7.90 12.79
C PRO A 123 21.95 7.37 12.79
N SER A 124 22.82 8.03 13.56
CA SER A 124 24.16 7.53 13.83
C SER A 124 23.97 6.24 14.61
N ILE A 125 24.03 5.11 13.91
CA ILE A 125 24.06 3.78 14.52
C ILE A 125 25.32 3.76 15.38
N HIS A 126 25.15 4.06 16.66
CA HIS A 126 26.19 3.79 17.64
C HIS A 126 26.38 2.28 17.67
N GLN A 127 27.56 1.90 17.20
CA GLN A 127 28.12 0.58 17.20
C GLN A 127 28.14 0.03 18.64
N ALA A 128 27.12 -0.73 19.02
CA ALA A 128 27.20 -1.63 20.16
C ALA A 128 27.72 -2.98 19.65
N ALA A 129 29.04 -3.10 19.63
CA ALA A 129 29.67 -4.40 19.64
C ALA A 129 29.37 -5.07 20.98
N SER A 130 28.70 -6.23 20.97
CA SER A 130 29.06 -7.38 21.81
C SER A 130 28.07 -8.51 21.64
N SER A 131 28.59 -9.65 21.20
CA SER A 131 27.97 -10.95 21.19
C SER A 131 27.37 -11.30 22.55
N SER A 132 26.04 -11.28 22.65
CA SER A 132 25.34 -12.03 23.67
C SER A 132 24.36 -12.92 22.94
N GLU A 133 24.62 -14.23 23.00
CA GLU A 133 23.71 -15.28 22.57
C GLU A 133 22.31 -14.95 23.10
N PRO A 134 21.25 -14.99 22.27
CA PRO A 134 19.90 -14.73 22.76
C PRO A 134 19.59 -15.69 23.91
N PRO A 135 18.91 -15.24 24.97
CA PRO A 135 18.51 -16.13 26.05
C PRO A 135 17.74 -17.30 25.44
N ALA A 136 18.06 -18.52 25.86
CA ALA A 136 17.38 -19.71 25.40
C ALA A 136 15.87 -19.53 25.59
N PHE A 137 15.12 -19.52 24.48
CA PHE A 137 13.66 -19.41 24.52
C PHE A 137 13.10 -20.66 25.20
N ASP A 138 12.57 -20.50 26.42
CA ASP A 138 11.88 -21.58 27.13
C ASP A 138 10.54 -21.86 26.44
N GLN A 139 10.56 -22.85 25.55
CA GLN A 139 9.38 -23.29 24.79
C GLN A 139 8.41 -24.15 25.61
N SER A 140 8.65 -24.37 26.91
CA SER A 140 7.81 -25.24 27.74
C SER A 140 6.41 -24.68 27.98
N ASN A 141 6.22 -23.37 27.85
CA ASN A 141 4.95 -22.69 28.11
C ASN A 141 4.44 -21.85 26.94
N ASP A 142 4.87 -22.17 25.71
CA ASP A 142 4.41 -21.49 24.50
C ASP A 142 3.01 -22.01 24.10
N PRO A 143 1.93 -21.21 24.23
CA PRO A 143 0.57 -21.63 23.92
C PRO A 143 0.35 -21.88 22.41
N TYR A 144 1.29 -21.51 21.55
CA TYR A 144 1.23 -21.72 20.09
C TYR A 144 2.15 -22.84 19.60
N ARG A 145 2.72 -23.66 20.51
CA ARG A 145 3.58 -24.78 20.13
C ARG A 145 2.80 -25.88 19.42
N VAL A 146 3.08 -26.08 18.13
CA VAL A 146 2.52 -27.20 17.35
C VAL A 146 3.11 -28.55 17.82
N PRO A 147 2.30 -29.63 17.94
CA PRO A 147 2.82 -30.96 18.23
C PRO A 147 3.76 -31.43 17.11
N ARG A 148 5.02 -31.77 17.45
CA ARG A 148 5.90 -32.46 16.50
C ARG A 148 5.36 -33.87 16.25
N ALA A 149 4.88 -34.12 15.03
CA ALA A 149 4.61 -35.48 14.57
C ALA A 149 5.91 -36.29 14.61
N GLN A 150 5.97 -37.31 15.45
CA GLN A 150 7.05 -38.30 15.42
C GLN A 150 6.79 -39.23 14.23
N GLY A 151 7.29 -38.85 13.06
CA GLY A 151 7.33 -39.74 11.91
C GLY A 151 8.34 -40.86 12.16
N THR A 152 7.87 -42.05 12.53
CA THR A 152 8.69 -43.26 12.48
C THR A 152 8.86 -43.66 11.02
N THR A 153 9.99 -43.29 10.41
CA THR A 153 10.42 -43.91 9.16
C THR A 153 10.92 -45.32 9.47
N THR A 154 10.01 -46.29 9.49
CA THR A 154 10.40 -47.69 9.26
C THR A 154 10.30 -47.91 7.76
N ALA A 155 11.42 -47.77 7.06
CA ALA A 155 11.59 -48.37 5.75
C ALA A 155 11.59 -49.90 5.96
N SER A 156 10.52 -50.59 5.56
CA SER A 156 10.57 -52.02 5.31
C SER A 156 10.72 -52.23 3.81
N GLU A 157 11.90 -52.69 3.40
CA GLU A 157 12.17 -53.24 2.07
C GLU A 157 11.47 -54.59 1.95
N ASP A 158 10.19 -54.59 1.62
CA ASP A 158 9.49 -55.82 1.24
C ASP A 158 9.65 -56.03 -0.27
N ALA A 159 10.58 -56.93 -0.60
CA ALA A 159 10.84 -57.43 -1.94
C ALA A 159 9.59 -58.12 -2.51
N TYR A 160 9.08 -57.61 -3.63
CA TYR A 160 8.07 -58.29 -4.45
C TYR A 160 8.73 -59.33 -5.36
N PRO A 161 8.29 -60.60 -5.37
CA PRO A 161 8.74 -61.56 -6.36
C PRO A 161 8.06 -61.31 -7.71
N LEU A 162 8.83 -61.47 -8.79
CA LEU A 162 8.37 -61.44 -10.17
C LEU A 162 7.79 -62.81 -10.55
N GLU A 163 6.51 -62.86 -10.91
CA GLU A 163 5.95 -63.77 -11.91
C GLU A 163 4.98 -63.01 -12.83
#